data_AF-A0A7V9Q0S4-F1
#
_entry.id   AF-A0A7V9Q0S4-F1
#
_cell.length_a   1.000
_cell.length_b   1.000
_cell.length_c   1.000
_cell.angle_alpha   90.00
_cell.angle_beta   90.00
_cell.angle_gamma   90.00
#
_symmetry.space_group_name_H-M   'P 1'
#
loop_
_entity.id
_entity.type
_entity.pdbx_description
1 polymer ?
#
loop_
_entity_poly.entity_id
_entity_poly.type
_entity_poly.pdbx_seq_one_letter_code
_entity_poly.pdbx_strand_id
1 'polypeptide(L)'
;MDTPRSRHAARLRAHRRRAQARARWLALAIAVSALVVVTLGVTAFADDGPSGTQPASSPIVNPEPSIPPETLVLATVGNLRVQSPVAEDAVTAIGFHGTSVGALVLQPVGPQANQGILARLWHRITGSEHRGLPWYQLESGALRTLNVGAAADTDVYAPVDGTVVAIRDHIVSGRQFGAEIELRPSSAPSLVVELQHVRADPSLSVGANVAAGSSKLGTVVNMRRIERQALARYATDGGNNVAIQVFPSATLGVP
;
A
#
# COMPACT_ATOMS: atom_id res chain seq x y z
N MET A 1 2.70 78.93 10.06
CA MET A 1 1.51 78.52 10.82
C MET A 1 0.62 77.68 9.91
N ASP A 2 0.71 76.36 9.99
CA ASP A 2 -0.12 75.44 9.20
C ASP A 2 -1.45 75.17 9.91
N THR A 3 -2.55 75.43 9.22
CA THR A 3 -3.90 75.31 9.77
C THR A 3 -4.32 73.86 10.04
N PRO A 4 -5.10 73.57 11.09
CA PRO A 4 -5.45 72.21 11.53
C PRO A 4 -6.30 71.40 10.53
N ARG A 5 -6.81 72.01 9.45
CA ARG A 5 -7.58 71.33 8.39
C ARG A 5 -6.71 70.56 7.38
N SER A 6 -5.42 70.88 7.24
CA SER A 6 -4.53 70.23 6.26
C SER A 6 -4.10 68.80 6.65
N ARG A 7 -4.01 68.53 7.96
CA ARG A 7 -3.57 67.22 8.50
C ARG A 7 -4.64 66.12 8.38
N HIS A 8 -5.92 66.46 8.40
CA HIS A 8 -7.02 65.49 8.26
C HIS A 8 -7.18 64.99 6.81
N ALA A 9 -7.02 65.88 5.83
CA ALA A 9 -7.11 65.53 4.41
C ALA A 9 -5.95 64.65 3.92
N ALA A 10 -4.76 64.77 4.53
CA ALA A 10 -3.61 63.91 4.22
C ALA A 10 -3.80 62.46 4.73
N ARG A 11 -4.40 62.29 5.91
CA ARG A 11 -4.67 60.95 6.50
C ARG A 11 -5.71 60.14 5.71
N LEU A 12 -6.76 60.78 5.19
CA LEU A 12 -7.77 60.12 4.35
C LEU A 12 -7.21 59.65 2.99
N ARG A 13 -6.27 60.41 2.39
CA ARG A 13 -5.61 60.02 1.14
C ARG A 13 -4.64 58.85 1.31
N ALA A 14 -3.96 58.76 2.46
CA ALA A 14 -3.06 57.63 2.77
C ALA A 14 -3.80 56.30 2.97
N HIS A 15 -5.00 56.33 3.57
CA HIS A 15 -5.83 55.12 3.73
C HIS A 15 -6.36 54.59 2.39
N ARG A 16 -6.77 55.46 1.46
CA ARG A 16 -7.24 55.06 0.13
C ARG A 16 -6.15 54.38 -0.71
N ARG A 17 -4.89 54.82 -0.62
CA ARG A 17 -3.76 54.22 -1.35
C ARG A 17 -3.45 52.78 -0.89
N ARG A 18 -3.57 52.49 0.43
CA ARG A 18 -3.37 51.14 0.97
C ARG A 18 -4.51 50.18 0.61
N ALA A 19 -5.75 50.67 0.59
CA ALA A 19 -6.91 49.90 0.12
C ALA A 19 -6.79 49.57 -1.37
N GLN A 20 -6.35 50.53 -2.20
CA GLN A 20 -6.10 50.31 -3.62
C GLN A 20 -4.94 49.33 -3.90
N ALA A 21 -3.88 49.34 -3.08
CA ALA A 21 -2.79 48.38 -3.20
C ALA A 21 -3.23 46.94 -2.89
N ARG A 22 -4.07 46.75 -1.86
CA ARG A 22 -4.66 45.44 -1.52
C ARG A 22 -5.65 44.95 -2.58
N ALA A 23 -6.48 45.84 -3.12
CA ALA A 23 -7.39 45.52 -4.22
C ALA A 23 -6.64 45.11 -5.49
N ARG A 24 -5.51 45.77 -5.80
CA ARG A 24 -4.63 45.39 -6.92
C ARG A 24 -3.99 44.02 -6.72
N TRP A 25 -3.53 43.70 -5.51
CA TRP A 25 -2.97 42.38 -5.20
C TRP A 25 -4.02 41.26 -5.27
N LEU A 26 -5.24 41.50 -4.80
CA LEU A 26 -6.34 40.54 -4.92
C LEU A 26 -6.76 40.33 -6.38
N ALA A 27 -6.84 41.40 -7.18
CA ALA A 27 -7.13 41.30 -8.61
C ALA A 27 -6.04 40.50 -9.35
N LEU A 28 -4.77 40.71 -9.00
CA LEU A 28 -3.65 39.97 -9.58
C LEU A 28 -3.67 38.49 -9.16
N ALA A 29 -4.01 38.19 -7.89
CA ALA A 29 -4.19 36.81 -7.43
C ALA A 29 -5.34 36.10 -8.14
N ILE A 30 -6.47 36.78 -8.37
CA ILE A 30 -7.60 36.23 -9.13
C ILE A 30 -7.21 35.97 -10.60
N ALA A 31 -6.49 36.91 -11.22
CA ALA A 31 -6.01 36.75 -12.60
C ALA A 31 -5.03 35.58 -12.75
N VAL A 32 -4.09 35.42 -11.80
CA VAL A 32 -3.15 34.29 -11.77
C VAL A 32 -3.90 32.98 -11.53
N SER A 33 -4.83 32.92 -10.58
CA SER A 33 -5.65 31.73 -10.34
C SER A 33 -6.49 31.35 -11.56
N ALA A 34 -7.10 32.32 -12.24
CA ALA A 34 -7.85 32.08 -13.47
C ALA A 34 -6.93 31.56 -14.59
N LEU A 35 -5.72 32.13 -14.73
CA LEU A 35 -4.74 31.65 -15.69
C LEU A 35 -4.32 30.20 -15.39
N VAL A 36 -4.05 29.86 -14.13
CA VAL A 36 -3.71 28.49 -13.70
C VAL A 36 -4.85 27.51 -14.01
N VAL A 37 -6.10 27.88 -13.73
CA VAL A 37 -7.27 27.03 -14.03
C VAL A 37 -7.44 26.83 -15.54
N VAL A 38 -7.25 27.87 -16.35
CA VAL A 38 -7.32 27.76 -17.82
C VAL A 38 -6.18 26.87 -18.35
N THR A 39 -4.96 27.02 -17.85
CA THR A 39 -3.82 26.19 -18.26
C THR A 39 -3.98 24.72 -17.82
N LEU A 40 -4.56 24.46 -16.64
CA LEU A 40 -4.91 23.10 -16.23
C LEU A 40 -6.04 22.51 -17.08
N GLY A 41 -7.02 23.31 -17.50
CA GLY A 41 -8.11 22.86 -18.36
C GLY A 41 -7.66 22.49 -19.78
N VAL A 42 -6.70 23.22 -20.34
CA VAL A 42 -6.22 22.99 -21.71
C VAL A 42 -5.22 21.82 -21.80
N THR A 43 -4.52 21.47 -20.72
CA THR A 43 -3.61 20.30 -20.71
C THR A 43 -4.29 18.98 -20.33
N ALA A 44 -5.54 19.02 -19.86
CA ALA A 44 -6.30 17.82 -19.48
C ALA A 44 -7.02 17.12 -20.65
N PHE A 45 -7.03 17.71 -21.85
CA PHE A 45 -7.75 17.18 -23.02
C PHE A 45 -6.91 17.12 -24.31
N ALA A 46 -5.57 17.13 -24.22
CA ALA A 46 -4.73 16.76 -25.35
C ALA A 46 -4.70 15.22 -25.48
N ASP A 47 -5.76 14.67 -26.06
CA ASP A 47 -5.85 13.30 -26.54
C ASP A 47 -5.00 13.16 -27.81
N ASP A 48 -3.83 12.53 -27.69
CA ASP A 48 -3.20 11.85 -28.82
C ASP A 48 -3.50 10.35 -28.66
N GLY A 49 -4.51 9.88 -29.39
CA GLY A 49 -4.92 8.49 -29.36
C GLY A 49 -3.89 7.56 -30.00
N PRO A 50 -3.64 6.35 -29.44
CA PRO A 50 -3.03 5.28 -30.19
C PRO A 50 -4.11 4.47 -30.91
N SER A 51 -3.96 4.39 -32.24
CA SER A 51 -4.67 3.48 -33.13
C SER A 51 -4.74 2.06 -32.56
N GLY A 52 -5.93 1.47 -32.63
CA GLY A 52 -6.17 0.10 -32.22
C GLY A 52 -5.23 -0.89 -32.92
N THR A 53 -4.60 -1.74 -32.14
CA THR A 53 -4.12 -3.05 -32.61
C THR A 53 -4.69 -4.10 -31.67
N GLN A 54 -5.56 -4.92 -32.22
CA GLN A 54 -6.21 -6.05 -31.59
C GLN A 54 -5.16 -7.16 -31.35
N PRO A 55 -4.99 -7.70 -30.13
CA PRO A 55 -4.12 -8.84 -29.93
C PRO A 55 -4.76 -10.10 -30.54
N ALA A 56 -4.02 -10.76 -31.42
CA ALA A 56 -4.36 -12.07 -31.95
C ALA A 56 -4.33 -13.12 -30.82
N SER A 57 -5.26 -14.08 -30.88
CA SER A 57 -5.33 -15.22 -29.98
C SER A 57 -4.09 -16.10 -30.11
N SER A 58 -3.32 -16.25 -29.04
CA SER A 58 -2.23 -17.23 -28.94
C SER A 58 -2.77 -18.59 -28.52
N PRO A 59 -2.20 -19.71 -29.01
CA PRO A 59 -2.70 -21.05 -28.75
C PRO A 59 -2.42 -21.49 -27.31
N ILE A 60 -3.19 -22.46 -26.85
CA ILE A 60 -3.08 -23.12 -25.55
C ILE A 60 -1.66 -23.70 -25.39
N VAL A 61 -0.88 -23.11 -24.50
CA VAL A 61 0.41 -23.65 -24.05
C VAL A 61 0.13 -24.53 -22.83
N ASN A 62 0.67 -25.75 -22.83
CA ASN A 62 0.62 -26.66 -21.69
C ASN A 62 1.17 -25.96 -20.42
N PRO A 63 0.63 -26.22 -19.22
CA PRO A 63 1.07 -25.55 -18.00
C PRO A 63 2.53 -25.93 -17.69
N GLU A 64 3.41 -24.95 -17.86
CA GLU A 64 4.79 -24.96 -17.39
C GLU A 64 4.77 -24.80 -15.86
N PRO A 65 5.68 -25.47 -15.11
CA PRO A 65 5.74 -25.32 -13.66
C PRO A 65 5.96 -23.84 -13.29
N SER A 66 5.11 -23.32 -12.41
CA SER A 66 5.14 -21.93 -11.93
C SER A 66 6.55 -21.52 -11.52
N ILE A 67 7.15 -20.58 -12.26
CA ILE A 67 8.46 -20.01 -11.93
C ILE A 67 8.33 -19.32 -10.56
N PRO A 68 9.25 -19.57 -9.60
CA PRO A 68 9.22 -18.87 -8.31
C PRO A 68 9.22 -17.34 -8.49
N PRO A 69 8.45 -16.56 -7.71
CA PRO A 69 8.43 -15.11 -7.80
C PRO A 69 9.83 -14.49 -7.82
N GLU A 70 10.03 -13.47 -8.67
CA GLU A 70 11.10 -12.50 -8.40
C GLU A 70 10.85 -11.92 -7.00
N THR A 71 11.88 -11.95 -6.16
CA THR A 71 11.77 -11.61 -4.73
C THR A 71 11.50 -10.11 -4.55
N LEU A 72 10.23 -9.72 -4.65
CA LEU A 72 9.79 -8.35 -4.49
C LEU A 72 9.58 -8.05 -3.00
N VAL A 73 10.34 -7.08 -2.47
CA VAL A 73 10.16 -6.62 -1.08
C VAL A 73 8.97 -5.66 -1.01
N LEU A 74 8.00 -5.98 -0.16
CA LEU A 74 6.77 -5.19 0.03
C LEU A 74 6.81 -4.33 1.29
N ALA A 75 7.50 -4.79 2.33
CA ALA A 75 7.60 -4.08 3.59
C ALA A 75 8.92 -4.37 4.32
N THR A 76 9.31 -3.47 5.22
CA THR A 76 10.45 -3.65 6.12
C THR A 76 10.08 -3.41 7.58
N VAL A 77 10.77 -4.13 8.48
CA VAL A 77 10.73 -3.92 9.94
C VAL A 77 12.14 -4.01 10.47
N GLY A 78 12.75 -2.88 10.80
CA GLY A 78 14.18 -2.83 11.11
C GLY A 78 15.02 -3.35 9.94
N ASN A 79 15.75 -4.45 10.14
CA ASN A 79 16.54 -5.12 9.10
C ASN A 79 15.76 -6.23 8.36
N LEU A 80 14.58 -6.61 8.83
CA LEU A 80 13.75 -7.62 8.19
C LEU A 80 13.11 -7.06 6.92
N ARG A 81 13.25 -7.80 5.82
CA ARG A 81 12.59 -7.52 4.54
C ARG A 81 11.50 -8.57 4.31
N VAL A 82 10.26 -8.14 4.25
CA VAL A 82 9.11 -8.99 3.98
C VAL A 82 8.85 -8.97 2.47
N GLN A 83 8.99 -10.12 1.83
CA GLN A 83 8.79 -10.29 0.40
C GLN A 83 7.33 -10.60 0.08
N SER A 84 6.98 -10.48 -1.20
CA SER A 84 5.68 -10.91 -1.70
C SER A 84 5.51 -12.41 -1.45
N PRO A 85 4.44 -12.83 -0.74
CA PRO A 85 4.13 -14.23 -0.53
C PRO A 85 3.43 -14.85 -1.75
N VAL A 86 3.15 -14.09 -2.81
CA VAL A 86 2.52 -14.60 -4.04
C VAL A 86 3.32 -14.13 -5.24
N ALA A 87 3.21 -14.86 -6.35
CA ALA A 87 3.83 -14.48 -7.61
C ALA A 87 3.41 -13.06 -8.04
N GLU A 88 4.32 -12.28 -8.61
CA GLU A 88 4.09 -10.86 -8.95
C GLU A 88 2.90 -10.68 -9.91
N ASP A 89 2.79 -11.55 -10.90
CA ASP A 89 1.71 -11.59 -11.87
C ASP A 89 0.35 -11.99 -11.26
N ALA A 90 0.37 -12.62 -10.08
CA ALA A 90 -0.82 -12.99 -9.32
C ALA A 90 -1.23 -11.93 -8.28
N VAL A 91 -0.42 -10.89 -8.04
CA VAL A 91 -0.76 -9.81 -7.10
C VAL A 91 -1.89 -8.96 -7.67
N THR A 92 -3.02 -8.90 -6.96
CA THR A 92 -4.18 -8.09 -7.38
C THR A 92 -4.19 -6.69 -6.77
N ALA A 93 -3.69 -6.55 -5.55
CA ALA A 93 -3.47 -5.27 -4.86
C ALA A 93 -2.59 -5.46 -3.63
N ILE A 94 -1.94 -4.41 -3.15
CA ILE A 94 -1.22 -4.41 -1.86
C ILE A 94 -1.86 -3.39 -0.93
N GLY A 95 -2.19 -3.79 0.28
CA GLY A 95 -2.83 -2.92 1.25
C GLY A 95 -2.16 -2.96 2.62
N PHE A 96 -2.23 -1.86 3.35
CA PHE A 96 -1.78 -1.78 4.73
C PHE A 96 -2.90 -1.23 5.62
N HIS A 97 -3.05 -1.78 6.83
CA HIS A 97 -3.95 -1.27 7.86
C HIS A 97 -3.37 -1.45 9.27
N GLY A 98 -4.03 -0.86 10.27
CA GLY A 98 -3.46 -0.71 11.61
C GLY A 98 -3.97 -1.65 12.69
N THR A 99 -4.79 -2.63 12.34
CA THR A 99 -5.42 -3.51 13.33
C THR A 99 -4.51 -4.68 13.68
N SER A 100 -3.77 -4.52 14.78
CA SER A 100 -3.31 -5.63 15.64
C SER A 100 -2.56 -5.10 16.85
N VAL A 101 -2.89 -5.64 18.03
CA VAL A 101 -2.20 -5.33 19.29
C VAL A 101 -0.93 -6.17 19.35
N GLY A 102 0.21 -5.55 19.63
CA GLY A 102 1.50 -6.24 19.74
C GLY A 102 2.31 -6.34 18.44
N ALA A 103 1.69 -6.17 17.27
CA ALA A 103 2.42 -6.15 16.00
C ALA A 103 3.26 -4.87 15.84
N LEU A 104 4.43 -5.05 15.23
CA LEU A 104 5.36 -3.99 14.90
C LEU A 104 4.86 -3.18 13.70
N VAL A 105 5.27 -1.91 13.66
CA VAL A 105 4.94 -1.03 12.53
C VAL A 105 5.79 -1.42 11.32
N LEU A 106 5.11 -1.76 10.24
CA LEU A 106 5.68 -2.04 8.93
C LEU A 106 5.99 -0.74 8.19
N GLN A 107 7.12 -0.72 7.51
CA GLN A 107 7.51 0.35 6.60
C GLN A 107 7.25 -0.14 5.17
N PRO A 108 6.25 0.44 4.46
CA PRO A 108 5.89 -0.03 3.13
C PRO A 108 6.99 0.34 2.11
N VAL A 109 7.21 -0.54 1.15
CA VAL A 109 8.11 -0.30 0.00
C VAL A 109 7.25 -0.03 -1.23
N GLY A 110 7.54 1.06 -1.94
CA GLY A 110 6.81 1.50 -3.12
C GLY A 110 5.93 2.74 -2.89
N PRO A 111 5.31 3.26 -3.96
CA PRO A 111 4.49 4.46 -3.89
C PRO A 111 3.09 4.16 -3.32
N GLN A 112 2.59 5.04 -2.45
CA GLN A 112 1.22 4.93 -1.95
C GLN A 112 0.22 5.45 -3.00
N ALA A 113 -0.62 4.57 -3.51
CA ALA A 113 -1.57 4.85 -4.59
C ALA A 113 -2.72 5.79 -4.18
N ASN A 114 -3.15 5.74 -2.92
CA ASN A 114 -4.25 6.57 -2.41
C ASN A 114 -3.78 7.81 -1.64
N GLN A 115 -2.55 8.28 -1.85
CA GLN A 115 -2.12 9.59 -1.36
C GLN A 115 -2.95 10.71 -1.99
N GLY A 116 -3.30 11.71 -1.18
CA GLY A 116 -3.98 12.92 -1.64
C GLY A 116 -3.17 13.68 -2.70
N ILE A 117 -3.86 14.45 -3.54
CA ILE A 117 -3.30 15.17 -4.71
C ILE A 117 -2.11 16.08 -4.30
N LEU A 118 -2.17 16.70 -3.12
CA LEU A 118 -1.11 17.57 -2.59
C LEU A 118 0.19 16.81 -2.27
N ALA A 119 0.09 15.60 -1.71
CA ALA A 119 1.25 14.77 -1.44
C ALA A 119 1.93 14.33 -2.74
N ARG A 120 1.15 13.92 -3.75
CA ARG A 120 1.71 13.53 -5.07
C ARG A 120 2.46 14.66 -5.75
N LEU A 121 1.92 15.88 -5.67
CA LEU A 121 2.55 17.06 -6.25
C LEU A 121 3.86 17.42 -5.53
N TRP A 122 3.88 17.33 -4.20
CA TRP A 122 5.10 17.57 -3.41
C TRP A 122 6.20 16.55 -3.76
N HIS A 123 5.87 15.26 -3.87
CA HIS A 123 6.85 14.22 -4.20
C HIS A 123 7.43 14.35 -5.62
N ARG A 124 6.63 14.86 -6.57
CA ARG A 124 7.11 15.19 -7.93
C ARG A 124 8.08 16.38 -7.93
N ILE A 125 7.91 17.32 -7.01
CA ILE A 125 8.81 18.48 -6.86
C ILE A 125 10.09 18.08 -6.11
N THR A 126 10.01 17.15 -5.15
CA THR A 126 11.18 16.68 -4.39
C THR A 126 11.97 15.56 -5.07
N GLY A 127 11.49 15.04 -6.22
CA GLY A 127 12.22 14.03 -7.01
C GLY A 127 12.29 12.64 -6.36
N SER A 128 11.29 12.28 -5.53
CA SER A 128 11.29 11.01 -4.80
C SER A 128 10.65 9.88 -5.62
N GLU A 129 11.44 9.25 -6.48
CA GLU A 129 11.05 8.03 -7.19
C GLU A 129 11.03 6.83 -6.24
N HIS A 130 9.84 6.36 -5.88
CA HIS A 130 9.69 5.12 -5.11
C HIS A 130 9.62 3.95 -6.10
N ARG A 131 10.59 3.04 -6.04
CA ARG A 131 10.54 1.75 -6.75
C ARG A 131 9.72 0.75 -5.95
N GLY A 132 8.99 -0.12 -6.65
CA GLY A 132 8.15 -1.18 -6.06
C GLY A 132 6.69 -1.05 -6.49
N LEU A 133 5.89 -2.06 -6.13
CA LEU A 133 4.46 -2.07 -6.46
C LEU A 133 3.70 -0.99 -5.68
N PRO A 134 2.66 -0.38 -6.30
CA PRO A 134 1.83 0.59 -5.61
C PRO A 134 1.04 -0.06 -4.47
N TRP A 135 0.95 0.62 -3.33
CA TRP A 135 0.21 0.13 -2.16
C TRP A 135 -0.88 1.09 -1.71
N TYR A 136 -1.88 0.56 -1.01
CA TYR A 136 -3.04 1.30 -0.52
C TYR A 136 -3.06 1.33 1.01
N GLN A 137 -3.23 2.50 1.60
CA GLN A 137 -3.60 2.58 3.02
C GLN A 137 -5.09 2.30 3.15
N LEU A 138 -5.45 1.15 3.73
CA LEU A 138 -6.85 0.72 3.84
C LEU A 138 -7.54 1.40 5.02
N GLU A 139 -6.79 1.69 6.08
CA GLU A 139 -7.27 2.37 7.29
C GLU A 139 -6.23 3.36 7.82
N SER A 140 -6.70 4.40 8.51
CA SER A 140 -5.82 5.35 9.19
C SER A 140 -5.13 4.70 10.39
N GLY A 141 -3.87 5.05 10.64
CA GLY A 141 -3.12 4.57 11.81
C GLY A 141 -1.74 4.04 11.42
N ALA A 142 -1.06 3.45 12.40
CA ALA A 142 0.22 2.78 12.17
C ALA A 142 0.01 1.54 11.30
N LEU A 143 0.80 1.38 10.24
CA LEU A 143 0.69 0.26 9.31
C LEU A 143 1.25 -1.00 9.98
N ARG A 144 0.39 -1.93 10.41
CA ARG A 144 0.80 -3.12 11.19
C ARG A 144 0.52 -4.43 10.49
N THR A 145 -0.42 -4.41 9.56
CA THR A 145 -0.80 -5.58 8.78
C THR A 145 -0.63 -5.25 7.30
N LEU A 146 0.14 -6.11 6.62
CA LEU A 146 0.31 -6.12 5.17
C LEU A 146 -0.67 -7.13 4.57
N ASN A 147 -1.56 -6.69 3.70
CA ASN A 147 -2.43 -7.55 2.93
C ASN A 147 -1.93 -7.61 1.48
N VAL A 148 -1.57 -8.80 1.02
CA VAL A 148 -1.18 -9.05 -0.37
C VAL A 148 -2.32 -9.76 -1.06
N GLY A 149 -3.00 -9.03 -1.95
CA GLY A 149 -4.16 -9.51 -2.69
C GLY A 149 -3.78 -10.53 -3.74
N ALA A 150 -4.55 -11.61 -3.83
CA ALA A 150 -4.41 -12.64 -4.84
C ALA A 150 -5.72 -13.43 -4.94
N ALA A 151 -5.94 -14.08 -6.08
CA ALA A 151 -7.11 -14.93 -6.27
C ALA A 151 -7.14 -16.09 -5.24
N ALA A 152 -8.33 -16.65 -4.99
CA ALA A 152 -8.42 -17.85 -4.17
C ALA A 152 -7.65 -19.00 -4.84
N ASP A 153 -7.09 -19.88 -4.01
CA ASP A 153 -6.28 -21.03 -4.43
C ASP A 153 -4.96 -20.67 -5.14
N THR A 154 -4.58 -19.38 -5.21
CA THR A 154 -3.23 -18.96 -5.62
C THR A 154 -2.19 -19.48 -4.62
N ASP A 155 -1.05 -19.93 -5.14
CA ASP A 155 0.06 -20.42 -4.34
C ASP A 155 0.67 -19.33 -3.46
N VAL A 156 0.90 -19.69 -2.19
CA VAL A 156 1.49 -18.83 -1.17
C VAL A 156 2.88 -19.37 -0.83
N TYR A 157 3.88 -18.51 -0.94
CA TYR A 157 5.29 -18.77 -0.67
C TYR A 157 5.76 -18.05 0.59
N ALA A 158 6.88 -18.49 1.15
CA ALA A 158 7.49 -17.86 2.30
C ALA A 158 7.89 -16.41 1.99
N PRO A 159 7.49 -15.42 2.80
CA PRO A 159 7.88 -14.02 2.59
C PRO A 159 9.29 -13.71 3.13
N VAL A 160 9.90 -14.64 3.87
CA VAL A 160 11.19 -14.50 4.53
C VAL A 160 11.91 -15.85 4.57
N ASP A 161 13.24 -15.82 4.59
CA ASP A 161 14.05 -17.00 4.91
C ASP A 161 13.92 -17.29 6.40
N GLY A 162 13.72 -18.54 6.78
CA GLY A 162 13.52 -18.88 8.18
C GLY A 162 13.12 -20.32 8.45
N THR A 163 12.52 -20.51 9.62
CA THR A 163 12.00 -21.79 10.08
C THR A 163 10.53 -21.63 10.47
N VAL A 164 9.69 -22.59 10.10
CA VAL A 164 8.30 -22.67 10.55
C VAL A 164 8.27 -22.97 12.04
N VAL A 165 7.68 -22.10 12.86
CA VAL A 165 7.61 -22.28 14.32
C VAL A 165 6.23 -22.67 14.83
N ALA A 166 5.17 -22.35 14.08
CA ALA A 166 3.82 -22.80 14.36
C ALA A 166 2.98 -22.92 13.09
N ILE A 167 2.03 -23.85 13.12
CA ILE A 167 0.92 -23.96 12.16
C ILE A 167 -0.32 -24.18 13.02
N ARG A 168 -1.26 -23.23 12.99
CA ARG A 168 -2.48 -23.26 13.80
C ARG A 168 -3.69 -23.06 12.92
N ASP A 169 -4.85 -23.53 13.37
CA ASP A 169 -6.10 -23.26 12.68
C ASP A 169 -6.50 -21.80 12.84
N HIS A 170 -6.79 -21.12 11.74
CA HIS A 170 -7.32 -19.77 11.79
C HIS A 170 -8.84 -19.85 11.93
N ILE A 171 -9.39 -19.50 13.10
CA ILE A 171 -10.83 -19.65 13.38
C ILE A 171 -11.51 -18.28 13.36
N VAL A 172 -12.50 -18.11 12.48
CA VAL A 172 -13.36 -16.91 12.43
C VAL A 172 -14.79 -17.35 12.76
N SER A 173 -15.44 -16.69 13.72
CA SER A 173 -16.83 -17.01 14.12
C SER A 173 -17.08 -18.50 14.42
N GLY A 174 -16.11 -19.19 15.03
CA GLY A 174 -16.21 -20.61 15.40
C GLY A 174 -16.02 -21.60 14.25
N ARG A 175 -15.60 -21.15 13.06
CA ARG A 175 -15.30 -22.00 11.91
C ARG A 175 -13.84 -21.83 11.49
N GLN A 176 -13.19 -22.93 11.10
CA GLN A 176 -11.83 -22.92 10.58
C GLN A 176 -11.80 -22.33 9.16
N PHE A 177 -10.92 -21.38 8.93
CA PHE A 177 -10.75 -20.62 7.69
C PHE A 177 -9.28 -20.52 7.31
N GLY A 178 -8.72 -21.68 6.99
CA GLY A 178 -7.30 -21.84 6.73
C GLY A 178 -6.50 -21.97 8.02
N ALA A 179 -5.26 -21.55 7.93
CA ALA A 179 -4.24 -21.66 8.92
C ALA A 179 -3.58 -20.32 9.17
N GLU A 180 -3.05 -20.20 10.38
CA GLU A 180 -2.10 -19.22 10.81
C GLU A 180 -0.72 -19.89 10.83
N ILE A 181 0.21 -19.38 10.02
CA ILE A 181 1.56 -19.92 9.89
C ILE A 181 2.53 -18.90 10.45
N GLU A 182 3.34 -19.32 11.41
CA GLU A 182 4.38 -18.48 11.99
C GLU A 182 5.75 -18.91 11.51
N LEU A 183 6.54 -17.94 11.09
CA LEU A 183 7.92 -18.11 10.67
C LEU A 183 8.84 -17.33 11.61
N ARG A 184 9.94 -17.95 12.04
CA ARG A 184 11.06 -17.23 12.65
C ARG A 184 12.08 -16.89 11.57
N PRO A 185 12.28 -15.60 11.25
CA PRO A 185 13.23 -15.22 10.21
C PRO A 185 14.68 -15.49 10.62
N SER A 186 15.51 -16.02 9.71
CA SER A 186 16.92 -16.26 9.98
C SER A 186 17.72 -14.95 10.17
N SER A 187 17.33 -13.88 9.47
CA SER A 187 17.98 -12.56 9.57
C SER A 187 17.56 -11.74 10.79
N ALA A 188 16.47 -12.14 11.46
CA ALA A 188 15.94 -11.47 12.64
C ALA A 188 15.25 -12.47 13.60
N PRO A 189 16.03 -13.34 14.29
CA PRO A 189 15.46 -14.43 15.10
C PRO A 189 14.66 -13.98 16.32
N SER A 190 14.80 -12.71 16.72
CA SER A 190 14.00 -12.08 17.78
C SER A 190 12.59 -11.69 17.34
N LEU A 191 12.24 -11.92 16.06
CA LEU A 191 10.94 -11.63 15.48
C LEU A 191 10.22 -12.93 15.08
N VAL A 192 8.91 -12.82 14.93
CA VAL A 192 8.05 -13.81 14.27
C VAL A 192 7.23 -13.11 13.19
N VAL A 193 7.15 -13.74 12.02
CA VAL A 193 6.30 -13.32 10.90
C VAL A 193 5.12 -14.25 10.87
N GLU A 194 3.93 -13.71 11.08
CA GLU A 194 2.67 -14.43 11.07
C GLU A 194 1.98 -14.23 9.72
N LEU A 195 1.50 -15.33 9.12
CA LEU A 195 0.70 -15.34 7.91
C LEU A 195 -0.70 -15.91 8.20
N GLN A 196 -1.74 -15.21 7.77
CA GLN A 196 -3.13 -15.64 7.86
C GLN A 196 -3.79 -15.69 6.48
N HIS A 197 -5.00 -16.25 6.43
CA HIS A 197 -5.79 -16.48 5.20
C HIS A 197 -5.11 -17.45 4.22
N VAL A 198 -4.33 -18.39 4.75
CA VAL A 198 -3.62 -19.42 3.97
C VAL A 198 -4.17 -20.80 4.31
N ARG A 199 -4.54 -21.61 3.33
CA ARG A 199 -4.72 -23.04 3.52
C ARG A 199 -3.34 -23.69 3.46
N ALA A 200 -2.84 -24.15 4.61
CA ALA A 200 -1.50 -24.73 4.73
C ALA A 200 -1.32 -25.92 3.79
N ASP A 201 -0.14 -26.02 3.17
CA ASP A 201 0.27 -27.17 2.38
C ASP A 201 0.43 -28.40 3.30
N PRO A 202 -0.16 -29.56 2.98
CA PRO A 202 -0.02 -30.78 3.80
C PRO A 202 1.41 -31.26 4.01
N SER A 203 2.34 -30.86 3.13
CA SER A 203 3.77 -31.17 3.26
C SER A 203 4.53 -30.21 4.19
N LEU A 204 3.91 -29.10 4.61
CA LEU A 204 4.53 -28.14 5.51
C LEU A 204 4.48 -28.65 6.96
N SER A 205 5.63 -28.65 7.63
CA SER A 205 5.76 -29.08 9.01
C SER A 205 6.43 -28.02 9.88
N VAL A 206 6.06 -27.97 11.16
CA VAL A 206 6.79 -27.19 12.16
C VAL A 206 8.25 -27.68 12.23
N GLY A 207 9.19 -26.76 12.29
CA GLY A 207 10.63 -27.01 12.24
C GLY A 207 11.22 -27.06 10.83
N ALA A 208 10.40 -27.02 9.77
CA ALA A 208 10.89 -26.96 8.40
C ALA A 208 11.60 -25.64 8.11
N ASN A 209 12.73 -25.70 7.40
CA ASN A 209 13.39 -24.51 6.85
C ASN A 209 12.69 -24.07 5.57
N VAL A 210 12.49 -22.77 5.42
CA VAL A 210 11.83 -22.16 4.28
C VAL A 210 12.72 -21.07 3.67
N ALA A 211 12.68 -20.96 2.35
CA ALA A 211 13.36 -19.95 1.57
C ALA A 211 12.36 -18.97 0.97
N ALA A 212 12.66 -17.68 1.11
CA ALA A 212 11.78 -16.61 0.66
C ALA A 212 11.50 -16.71 -0.85
N GLY A 213 10.25 -16.54 -1.25
CA GLY A 213 9.79 -16.62 -2.64
C GLY A 213 9.88 -18.01 -3.29
N SER A 214 10.41 -19.03 -2.61
CA SER A 214 10.62 -20.36 -3.22
C SER A 214 9.91 -21.48 -2.47
N SER A 215 9.87 -21.44 -1.14
CA SER A 215 9.19 -22.46 -0.34
C SER A 215 7.69 -22.19 -0.30
N LYS A 216 6.90 -23.10 -0.88
CA LYS A 216 5.44 -23.06 -0.81
C LYS A 216 4.97 -23.35 0.62
N LEU A 217 4.13 -22.48 1.14
CA LEU A 217 3.49 -22.61 2.45
C LEU A 217 2.05 -23.11 2.34
N GLY A 218 1.38 -22.88 1.21
CA GLY A 218 -0.02 -23.21 1.03
C GLY A 218 -0.67 -22.49 -0.14
N THR A 219 -1.96 -22.21 0.01
CA THR A 219 -2.78 -21.49 -0.99
C THR A 219 -3.71 -20.46 -0.34
N VAL A 220 -4.09 -19.41 -1.09
CA VAL A 220 -4.96 -18.34 -0.58
C VAL A 220 -6.37 -18.85 -0.29
N VAL A 221 -6.92 -18.52 0.87
CA VAL A 221 -8.31 -18.84 1.25
C VAL A 221 -9.30 -17.88 0.59
N ASN A 222 -10.48 -18.39 0.21
CA ASN A 222 -11.57 -17.56 -0.30
C ASN A 222 -12.33 -16.84 0.85
N MET A 223 -11.81 -15.70 1.27
CA MET A 223 -12.33 -14.91 2.39
C MET A 223 -13.63 -14.14 2.09
N ARG A 224 -13.94 -13.79 0.82
CA ARG A 224 -15.17 -12.99 0.56
C ARG A 224 -16.47 -13.70 0.85
N ARG A 225 -16.46 -15.04 0.86
CA ARG A 225 -17.67 -15.80 1.22
C ARG A 225 -18.03 -15.62 2.70
N ILE A 226 -17.13 -15.04 3.49
CA ILE A 226 -17.19 -14.98 4.95
C ILE A 226 -17.29 -13.54 5.40
N GLU A 227 -16.36 -12.68 4.95
CA GLU A 227 -16.26 -11.30 5.38
C GLU A 227 -15.90 -10.37 4.21
N ARG A 228 -16.40 -9.14 4.28
CA ARG A 228 -16.01 -8.09 3.35
C ARG A 228 -14.59 -7.61 3.69
N GLN A 229 -13.65 -8.04 2.86
CA GLN A 229 -12.23 -7.70 3.00
C GLN A 229 -11.98 -6.20 2.77
N ALA A 230 -11.09 -5.61 3.57
CA ALA A 230 -10.70 -4.20 3.43
C ALA A 230 -10.09 -3.89 2.04
N LEU A 231 -9.40 -4.89 1.46
CA LEU A 231 -8.77 -4.79 0.14
C LEU A 231 -9.78 -4.87 -1.02
N ALA A 232 -11.03 -5.27 -0.77
CA ALA A 232 -12.03 -5.53 -1.82
C ALA A 232 -12.37 -4.31 -2.68
N ARG A 233 -12.10 -3.09 -2.19
CA ARG A 233 -12.31 -1.85 -2.97
C ARG A 233 -11.21 -1.58 -4.01
N TYR A 234 -10.07 -2.25 -3.88
CA TYR A 234 -8.86 -1.98 -4.67
C TYR A 234 -8.42 -3.19 -5.50
N ALA A 235 -8.81 -4.40 -5.09
CA ALA A 235 -8.42 -5.63 -5.76
C ALA A 235 -9.49 -6.11 -6.75
N THR A 236 -9.07 -6.52 -7.95
CA THR A 236 -9.94 -6.98 -9.04
C THR A 236 -10.55 -8.34 -8.78
N ASP A 237 -9.87 -9.17 -8.00
CA ASP A 237 -10.45 -10.40 -7.58
C ASP A 237 -11.66 -10.04 -6.72
N GLY A 238 -11.56 -9.07 -5.80
CA GLY A 238 -12.54 -8.63 -4.80
C GLY A 238 -12.09 -8.87 -3.36
N GLY A 239 -10.77 -8.95 -3.16
CA GLY A 239 -10.12 -8.70 -1.87
C GLY A 239 -9.63 -9.94 -1.12
N ASN A 240 -9.58 -11.12 -1.75
CA ASN A 240 -8.85 -12.22 -1.12
C ASN A 240 -7.39 -11.81 -1.00
N ASN A 241 -6.76 -12.19 0.10
CA ASN A 241 -5.43 -11.74 0.41
C ASN A 241 -4.74 -12.74 1.34
N VAL A 242 -3.41 -12.66 1.38
CA VAL A 242 -2.59 -13.15 2.48
C VAL A 242 -2.34 -11.97 3.41
N ALA A 243 -2.69 -12.11 4.68
CA ALA A 243 -2.40 -11.10 5.70
C ALA A 243 -1.10 -11.46 6.41
N ILE A 244 -0.17 -10.50 6.49
CA ILE A 244 1.16 -10.66 7.10
C ILE A 244 1.33 -9.66 8.23
N GLN A 245 1.82 -10.13 9.36
CA GLN A 245 2.12 -9.34 10.54
C GLN A 245 3.48 -9.74 11.12
N VAL A 246 4.09 -8.83 11.89
CA VAL A 246 5.40 -9.07 12.49
C VAL A 246 5.35 -8.76 13.99
N PHE A 247 5.76 -9.71 14.82
CA PHE A 247 5.73 -9.62 16.28
C PHE A 247 7.12 -9.82 16.89
N PRO A 248 7.40 -9.24 18.07
CA PRO A 248 8.54 -9.67 18.87
C PRO A 248 8.36 -11.12 19.36
N SER A 249 9.36 -11.98 19.16
CA SER A 249 9.30 -13.41 19.53
C SER A 249 9.06 -13.65 21.02
N ALA A 250 9.35 -12.68 21.89
CA ALA A 250 9.11 -12.76 23.33
C ALA A 250 7.61 -12.71 23.71
N THR A 251 6.72 -12.37 22.78
CA THR A 251 5.27 -12.20 23.08
C THR A 251 4.41 -13.43 22.78
N LEU A 252 4.95 -14.48 22.17
CA LEU A 252 4.19 -15.66 21.71
C LEU A 252 4.21 -16.85 22.68
N GLY A 253 4.62 -16.62 23.92
CA GLY A 253 4.75 -17.66 24.94
C GLY A 253 3.79 -17.50 26.10
N VAL A 254 2.46 -17.55 25.89
CA VAL A 254 1.52 -17.92 26.97
C VAL A 254 0.24 -18.54 26.36
N PRO A 255 -0.09 -19.81 26.63
CA PRO A 255 -1.42 -20.37 26.40
C PRO A 255 -2.47 -19.83 27.37
#